data_AF-A0A1H9Q0S6-F1
#
_entry.id   AF-A0A1H9Q0S6-F1
#
_cell.length_a   1.000
_cell.length_b   1.000
_cell.length_c   1.000
_cell.angle_alpha   90.00
_cell.angle_beta   90.00
_cell.angle_gamma   90.00
#
_symmetry.space_group_name_H-M   'P 1'
#
loop_
_entity.id
_entity.type
_entity.pdbx_description
1 polymer ?
#
loop_
_entity_poly.entity_id
_entity_poly.type
_entity_poly.pdbx_seq_one_letter_code
_entity_poly.pdbx_strand_id
1 'polypeptide(L)'
;MSKNKVGILHIKNKQPIKAISYQDLYLMKETLEQLQSWTAILELLDEFFSNKQLPLDKKKIIKEFHSLSRIYGMFMDDFSICTDNLENQLEKLMMKEKIKLT
;
A
#
# COMPACT_ATOMS: atom_id res chain seq x y z
N MET A 1 -49.35 2.02 -12.03
CA MET A 1 -47.91 2.05 -12.37
C MET A 1 -47.16 1.15 -11.40
N SER A 2 -46.73 -0.03 -11.86
CA SER A 2 -46.02 -1.02 -11.04
C SER A 2 -44.61 -0.51 -10.73
N LYS A 3 -44.27 -0.36 -9.45
CA LYS A 3 -42.89 -0.09 -9.00
C LYS A 3 -42.06 -1.35 -9.22
N ASN A 4 -41.26 -1.39 -10.29
CA ASN A 4 -40.22 -2.40 -10.43
C ASN A 4 -39.27 -2.28 -9.22
N LYS A 5 -39.36 -3.23 -8.28
CA LYS A 5 -38.38 -3.37 -7.19
C LYS A 5 -37.09 -3.87 -7.81
N VAL A 6 -36.15 -2.97 -8.06
CA VAL A 6 -34.77 -3.32 -8.40
C VAL A 6 -34.19 -4.08 -7.21
N GLY A 7 -34.00 -5.38 -7.35
CA GLY A 7 -33.41 -6.22 -6.30
C GLY A 7 -31.91 -5.97 -6.17
N ILE A 8 -31.34 -6.17 -4.98
CA ILE A 8 -29.89 -6.12 -4.75
C ILE A 8 -29.39 -7.54 -4.51
N LEU A 9 -28.24 -7.90 -5.09
CA LEU A 9 -27.61 -9.20 -4.85
C LEU A 9 -27.00 -9.24 -3.44
N HIS A 10 -27.30 -10.30 -2.70
CA HIS A 10 -26.77 -10.52 -1.35
C HIS A 10 -26.06 -11.88 -1.27
N ILE A 11 -25.04 -11.97 -0.42
CA ILE A 11 -24.45 -13.25 -0.01
C ILE A 11 -25.30 -13.94 1.05
N LYS A 12 -24.98 -15.20 1.39
CA LYS A 12 -25.78 -16.08 2.27
C LYS A 12 -26.15 -15.45 3.62
N ASN A 13 -25.29 -14.59 4.17
CA ASN A 13 -25.52 -13.88 5.44
C ASN A 13 -26.34 -12.57 5.28
N LYS A 14 -27.00 -12.36 4.13
CA LYS A 14 -27.79 -11.17 3.79
C LYS A 14 -26.98 -9.86 3.72
N GLN A 15 -25.66 -9.92 3.51
CA GLN A 15 -24.87 -8.73 3.20
C GLN A 15 -24.89 -8.45 1.69
N PRO A 16 -25.00 -7.17 1.26
CA PRO A 16 -25.05 -6.81 -0.14
C PRO A 16 -23.70 -6.95 -0.82
N ILE A 17 -23.69 -7.36 -2.09
CA ILE A 17 -22.46 -7.47 -2.89
C ILE A 17 -22.13 -6.12 -3.54
N LYS A 18 -20.89 -5.67 -3.35
CA LYS A 18 -20.33 -4.47 -4.01
C LYS A 18 -19.86 -4.80 -5.43
N ALA A 19 -20.09 -3.89 -6.37
CA ALA A 19 -19.64 -4.00 -7.75
C ALA A 19 -18.15 -3.63 -7.89
N ILE A 20 -17.27 -4.44 -7.28
CA ILE A 20 -15.81 -4.27 -7.36
C ILE A 20 -15.31 -4.96 -8.63
N SER A 21 -14.55 -4.23 -9.45
CA SER A 21 -13.96 -4.76 -10.69
C SER A 21 -12.55 -5.28 -10.45
N TYR A 22 -12.06 -6.12 -11.38
CA TYR A 22 -10.67 -6.55 -11.37
C TYR A 22 -9.69 -5.38 -11.44
N GLN A 23 -10.02 -4.32 -12.21
CA GLN A 23 -9.16 -3.14 -12.30
C GLN A 23 -8.97 -2.46 -10.94
N ASP A 24 -10.03 -2.39 -10.12
CA ASP A 24 -9.90 -1.80 -8.78
C ASP A 24 -8.95 -2.63 -7.90
N LEU A 25 -8.99 -3.96 -8.01
CA LEU A 25 -8.09 -4.87 -7.29
C LEU A 25 -6.64 -4.77 -7.80
N TYR A 26 -6.45 -4.64 -9.10
CA TYR A 26 -5.12 -4.49 -9.70
C TYR A 26 -4.45 -3.20 -9.25
N LEU A 27 -5.18 -2.08 -9.20
CA LEU A 27 -4.64 -0.80 -8.72
C LEU A 27 -4.17 -0.90 -7.26
N MET A 28 -4.92 -1.59 -6.39
CA MET A 28 -4.47 -1.84 -5.02
C MET A 28 -3.25 -2.74 -4.94
N LYS A 29 -3.19 -3.77 -5.79
CA LYS A 29 -2.05 -4.69 -5.87
C LYS A 29 -0.78 -3.95 -6.31
N GLU A 30 -0.87 -3.07 -7.29
CA GLU A 30 0.27 -2.26 -7.76
C GLU A 30 0.82 -1.37 -6.64
N THR A 31 -0.04 -0.68 -5.90
CA THR A 31 0.41 0.17 -4.77
C THR A 31 1.02 -0.67 -3.64
N LEU A 32 0.49 -1.87 -3.38
CA LEU A 32 1.08 -2.80 -2.41
C LEU A 32 2.46 -3.31 -2.88
N GLU A 33 2.61 -3.65 -4.16
CA GLU A 33 3.88 -4.10 -4.73
C GLU A 33 4.95 -3.01 -4.66
N GLN A 34 4.58 -1.74 -4.85
CA GLN A 34 5.48 -0.60 -4.65
C GLN A 34 5.99 -0.54 -3.20
N LEU A 35 5.09 -0.64 -2.21
CA LEU A 35 5.50 -0.70 -0.79
C LEU A 35 6.44 -1.88 -0.50
N GLN A 36 6.14 -3.05 -1.05
CA GLN A 36 6.94 -4.26 -0.87
C GLN A 36 8.32 -4.17 -1.55
N SER A 37 8.45 -3.37 -2.61
CA SER A 37 9.74 -3.19 -3.29
C SER A 37 10.81 -2.56 -2.38
N TRP A 38 10.41 -1.85 -1.33
CA TRP A 38 11.33 -1.27 -0.35
C TRP A 38 11.92 -2.28 0.63
N THR A 39 11.36 -3.49 0.76
CA THR A 39 11.81 -4.47 1.76
C THR A 39 13.30 -4.74 1.67
N ALA A 40 13.84 -5.01 0.47
CA ALA A 40 15.26 -5.29 0.29
C ALA A 40 16.17 -4.09 0.63
N ILE A 41 15.69 -2.86 0.41
CA ILE A 41 16.44 -1.64 0.74
C ILE A 41 16.46 -1.42 2.26
N LEU A 42 15.33 -1.69 2.93
CA LEU A 42 15.23 -1.60 4.38
C LEU A 42 16.06 -2.68 5.09
N GLU A 43 16.14 -3.88 4.53
CA GLU A 43 17.04 -4.94 5.03
C GLU A 43 18.51 -4.49 4.99
N LEU A 44 18.93 -3.83 3.91
CA LEU A 44 20.29 -3.27 3.81
C LEU A 44 20.55 -2.14 4.80
N LEU A 45 19.55 -1.30 5.07
CA LEU A 45 19.62 -0.28 6.13
C LEU A 45 19.80 -0.95 7.50
N ASP A 46 18.99 -1.98 7.81
CA ASP A 46 19.04 -2.69 9.07
C ASP A 46 20.38 -3.40 9.28
N GLU A 47 20.93 -4.04 8.25
CA GLU A 47 22.25 -4.69 8.31
C GLU A 47 23.37 -3.67 8.61
N PHE A 48 23.33 -2.48 8.00
CA PHE A 48 24.31 -1.44 8.27
C PHE A 48 24.28 -0.96 9.72
N PHE A 49 23.08 -0.70 10.27
CA PHE A 49 22.93 -0.22 11.64
C PHE A 49 23.11 -1.32 12.69
N SER A 50 22.83 -2.57 12.36
CA SER A 50 23.00 -3.73 13.25
C SER A 50 24.46 -4.15 13.43
N ASN A 51 25.33 -3.85 12.45
CA ASN A 51 26.77 -4.08 12.56
C ASN A 51 27.43 -3.10 13.54
N LYS A 52 27.45 -3.49 14.82
CA LYS A 52 28.06 -2.72 15.94
C LYS A 52 29.59 -2.56 15.84
N GLN A 53 30.26 -3.25 14.92
CA GLN A 53 31.69 -3.02 14.68
C GLN A 53 31.86 -1.79 13.78
N LEU A 54 31.91 -0.62 14.42
CA LEU A 54 32.25 0.64 13.75
C LEU A 54 33.58 0.48 12.99
N PRO A 55 33.62 0.75 11.68
CA PRO A 55 34.88 0.92 10.97
C PRO A 55 35.77 1.94 11.70
N LEU A 56 37.07 1.67 11.82
CA LEU A 56 38.00 2.64 12.42
C LEU A 56 38.06 3.97 11.61
N ASP A 57 37.62 3.94 10.35
CA ASP A 57 37.57 5.10 9.45
C ASP A 57 36.26 5.90 9.59
N LYS A 58 36.34 6.98 10.39
CA LYS A 58 35.25 7.94 10.62
C LYS A 58 34.73 8.59 9.34
N LYS A 59 35.57 8.83 8.32
CA LYS A 59 35.12 9.50 7.09
C LYS A 59 34.20 8.59 6.27
N LYS A 60 34.54 7.31 6.22
CA LYS A 60 33.72 6.29 5.55
C LYS A 60 32.34 6.18 6.20
N ILE A 61 32.29 6.11 7.53
CA ILE A 61 31.04 6.05 8.29
C ILE A 61 30.15 7.26 8.00
N ILE A 62 30.69 8.48 8.04
CA ILE A 62 29.90 9.70 7.81
C ILE A 62 29.29 9.70 6.41
N LYS A 63 30.05 9.26 5.40
CA LYS A 63 29.57 9.20 4.01
C LYS A 63 28.47 8.15 3.84
N GLU A 64 28.66 6.95 4.40
CA GLU A 64 27.67 5.87 4.34
C GLU A 64 26.40 6.26 5.09
N PHE A 65 26.52 6.84 6.28
CA PHE A 65 25.40 7.36 7.06
C PHE A 65 24.60 8.42 6.28
N HIS A 66 25.27 9.38 5.64
CA HIS A 66 24.58 10.41 4.85
C HIS A 66 23.80 9.81 3.68
N SER A 67 24.38 8.84 2.96
CA SER A 67 23.69 8.14 1.88
C SER A 67 22.47 7.37 2.40
N LEU A 68 22.62 6.64 3.50
CA LEU A 68 21.54 5.84 4.10
C LEU A 68 20.42 6.71 4.67
N SER A 69 20.76 7.84 5.29
CA SER A 69 19.79 8.84 5.75
C SER A 69 18.95 9.40 4.59
N ARG A 70 19.59 9.67 3.44
CA ARG A 70 18.87 10.09 2.23
C ARG A 70 17.93 9.00 1.71
N ILE A 71 18.39 7.74 1.67
CA ILE A 71 17.56 6.60 1.25
C ILE A 71 16.37 6.44 2.20
N TYR A 72 16.59 6.54 3.51
CA TYR A 72 15.52 6.49 4.50
C TYR A 72 14.50 7.62 4.31
N GLY A 73 14.96 8.84 4.01
CA GLY A 73 14.06 9.95 3.68
C GLY A 73 13.18 9.64 2.46
N MET A 74 13.77 9.12 1.38
CA MET A 74 13.03 8.71 0.18
C MET A 74 12.03 7.59 0.46
N PHE A 75 12.41 6.62 1.29
CA PHE A 75 11.49 5.57 1.76
C PHE A 75 10.32 6.17 2.53
N MET A 76 10.55 7.08 3.47
CA MET A 76 9.49 7.68 4.28
C MET A 76 8.49 8.45 3.42
N ASP A 77 8.98 9.22 2.44
CA ASP A 77 8.14 9.95 1.51
C ASP A 77 7.26 8.99 0.68
N ASP A 78 7.87 7.96 0.08
CA ASP A 78 7.15 7.00 -0.75
C ASP A 78 6.18 6.10 0.05
N PHE A 79 6.58 5.69 1.26
CA PHE A 79 5.73 4.94 2.19
C PHE A 79 4.47 5.73 2.56
N SER A 80 4.61 7.02 2.85
CA SER A 80 3.48 7.91 3.15
C SER A 80 2.54 7.99 1.95
N ILE A 81 3.08 8.26 0.76
CA ILE A 81 2.29 8.37 -0.49
C ILE A 81 1.55 7.06 -0.78
N CYS A 82 2.22 5.92 -0.66
CA CYS A 82 1.59 4.63 -0.93
C CYS A 82 0.52 4.27 0.11
N THR A 83 0.72 4.62 1.37
CA THR A 83 -0.27 4.41 2.43
C THR A 83 -1.52 5.25 2.18
N ASP A 84 -1.34 6.54 1.89
CA ASP A 84 -2.45 7.44 1.54
C ASP A 84 -3.19 6.93 0.29
N ASN A 85 -2.47 6.43 -0.71
CA ASN A 85 -3.07 5.86 -1.92
C ASN A 85 -3.90 4.60 -1.61
N LEU A 86 -3.40 3.70 -0.78
CA LEU A 86 -4.14 2.50 -0.36
C LEU A 86 -5.41 2.85 0.41
N GLU A 87 -5.35 3.83 1.32
CA GLU A 87 -6.53 4.33 2.04
C GLU A 87 -7.57 4.89 1.07
N ASN A 88 -7.15 5.75 0.14
CA ASN A 88 -8.04 6.31 -0.88
C ASN A 88 -8.65 5.24 -1.80
N GLN A 89 -7.87 4.23 -2.20
CA GLN A 89 -8.37 3.12 -3.00
C GLN A 89 -9.40 2.29 -2.22
N LEU A 90 -9.14 2.02 -0.94
CA LEU A 90 -10.06 1.30 -0.07
C LEU A 90 -11.38 2.05 0.12
N GLU A 91 -11.32 3.36 0.39
CA GLU A 91 -12.52 4.19 0.51
C GLU A 91 -13.38 4.15 -0.76
N LYS A 92 -12.75 4.25 -1.94
CA LYS A 92 -13.45 4.13 -3.23
C LYS A 92 -14.17 2.79 -3.37
N LEU A 93 -13.53 1.70 -2.97
CA LEU A 93 -14.17 0.37 -2.96
C LEU A 93 -15.34 0.30 -2.01
N MET A 94 -15.20 0.88 -0.81
CA MET A 94 -16.27 0.95 0.19
C MET A 94 -17.46 1.78 -0.29
N MET A 95 -17.23 2.79 -1.14
CA MET A 95 -18.28 3.64 -1.71
C MET A 95 -18.94 3.07 -2.98
N LYS A 96 -18.35 2.06 -3.65
CA LYS A 96 -18.92 1.50 -4.89
C LYS A 96 -20.36 1.03 -4.73
N GLU A 97 -21.11 1.10 -5.82
CA GLU A 97 -22.50 0.68 -5.81
C GLU A 97 -22.65 -0.83 -5.57
N LYS A 98 -23.86 -1.22 -5.16
CA LYS A 98 -24.22 -2.62 -4.96
C LYS A 98 -24.70 -3.19 -6.29
N ILE A 99 -24.46 -4.47 -6.52
CA ILE A 99 -24.94 -5.15 -7.73
C ILE A 99 -26.47 -5.21 -7.69
N LYS A 100 -27.10 -4.66 -8.73
CA LYS A 100 -28.56 -4.68 -8.94
C LYS A 100 -28.93 -5.89 -9.79
N LEU A 101 -30.04 -6.54 -9.44
CA LEU A 101 -30.68 -7.57 -10.24
C LEU A 101 -31.46 -6.88 -11.36
N THR A 102 -31.06 -7.15 -12.60
CA THR A 102 -31.71 -6.66 -13.82
C THR A 102 -32.93 -7.52 -14.17
#